data_AF-A0A8W8LX45-F1
#
_entry.id   AF-A0A8W8LX45-F1
#
_cell.length_a   1.000
_cell.length_b   1.000
_cell.length_c   1.000
_cell.angle_alpha   90.00
_cell.angle_beta   90.00
_cell.angle_gamma   90.00
#
_symmetry.space_group_name_H-M   'P 1'
#
loop_
_entity.id
_entity.type
_entity.pdbx_description
1 polymer ?
#
loop_
_entity_poly.entity_id
_entity_poly.type
_entity_poly.pdbx_seq_one_letter_code
_entity_poly.pdbx_strand_id
1 'polypeptide(L)'
;MSTVVHIFSILDKLKLLFFFIYFPYFVSAICPNDVQNRAKACFREYDMKIGGILRPGESIISGVDAENIRVLCTELKSGIACINELKSNCPQDNAIIEAELVQIPLAIHELGMLCRDDSLYEVYARNRICFERSGAGNEKCFKDVMNTTVRIITDLDRTYIIKYCSEVDRLLSCIGKSLKDQQCGPEAITLKDKLARTLIRGSQGCDKVSSQKTTPSPSKKADSASNSQPKRTVISTLVVIFSLVLSFS
;
A
#
# COMPACT_ATOMS: atom_id res chain seq x y z
N MET A 1 -58.45 -34.97 -0.23
CA MET A 1 -57.69 -34.62 -1.45
C MET A 1 -57.33 -33.12 -1.58
N SER A 2 -57.76 -32.22 -0.70
CA SER A 2 -57.50 -30.77 -0.87
C SER A 2 -56.21 -30.25 -0.21
N THR A 3 -55.71 -30.91 0.83
CA THR A 3 -54.53 -30.46 1.60
C THR A 3 -53.19 -30.74 0.90
N VAL A 4 -53.13 -31.80 0.10
CA VAL A 4 -51.90 -32.19 -0.63
C VAL A 4 -51.59 -31.17 -1.74
N VAL A 5 -52.61 -30.65 -2.44
CA VAL A 5 -52.44 -29.68 -3.54
C VAL A 5 -51.90 -28.33 -3.03
N HIS A 6 -52.31 -27.90 -1.84
CA HIS A 6 -51.80 -26.66 -1.24
C HIS A 6 -50.35 -26.78 -0.77
N ILE A 7 -49.92 -27.95 -0.30
CA ILE A 7 -48.53 -28.17 0.14
C ILE A 7 -47.57 -28.13 -1.07
N PHE A 8 -47.96 -28.73 -2.20
CA PHE A 8 -47.16 -28.67 -3.43
C PHE A 8 -46.96 -27.24 -3.94
N SER A 9 -47.99 -26.40 -3.89
CA SER A 9 -47.91 -24.99 -4.31
C SER A 9 -47.00 -24.14 -3.41
N ILE A 10 -46.98 -24.41 -2.10
CA ILE A 10 -46.09 -23.72 -1.16
C ILE A 10 -44.64 -24.17 -1.36
N LEU A 11 -44.40 -25.47 -1.60
CA LEU A 11 -43.06 -25.99 -1.87
C LEU A 11 -42.44 -25.39 -3.14
N ASP A 12 -43.22 -25.23 -4.21
CA ASP A 12 -42.74 -24.61 -5.45
C ASP A 12 -42.42 -23.12 -5.28
N LYS A 13 -43.26 -22.40 -4.52
CA LYS A 13 -42.97 -20.99 -4.17
C LYS A 13 -41.73 -20.87 -3.30
N LEU A 14 -41.50 -21.79 -2.36
CA LEU A 14 -40.31 -21.81 -1.51
C LEU A 14 -39.04 -22.14 -2.33
N LYS A 15 -39.13 -23.08 -3.28
CA LYS A 15 -38.02 -23.41 -4.20
C LYS A 15 -37.66 -22.22 -5.11
N LEU A 16 -38.67 -21.51 -5.64
CA LEU A 16 -38.46 -20.27 -6.40
C LEU A 16 -37.82 -19.19 -5.54
N LEU A 17 -38.24 -19.04 -4.28
CA LEU A 17 -37.66 -18.09 -3.34
C LEU A 17 -36.21 -18.45 -2.99
N PHE A 18 -35.90 -19.73 -2.79
CA PHE A 18 -34.52 -20.21 -2.64
C PHE A 18 -33.69 -19.97 -3.89
N PHE A 19 -34.25 -20.18 -5.09
CA PHE A 19 -33.59 -19.85 -6.34
C PHE A 19 -33.31 -18.34 -6.40
N PHE A 20 -34.28 -17.46 -6.17
CA PHE A 20 -34.07 -16.00 -6.20
C PHE A 20 -33.15 -15.45 -5.09
N ILE A 21 -33.04 -16.13 -3.95
CA ILE A 21 -32.11 -15.74 -2.87
C ILE A 21 -30.69 -16.27 -3.14
N TYR A 22 -30.53 -17.47 -3.71
CA TYR A 22 -29.21 -18.09 -3.97
C TYR A 22 -28.63 -17.79 -5.36
N PHE A 23 -29.45 -17.52 -6.38
CA PHE A 23 -28.99 -17.24 -7.74
C PHE A 23 -28.21 -15.91 -7.87
N PRO A 24 -28.51 -14.81 -7.14
CA PRO A 24 -27.66 -13.63 -7.21
C PRO A 24 -26.31 -13.83 -6.50
N TYR A 25 -26.14 -14.89 -5.69
CA TYR A 25 -24.86 -15.26 -5.08
C TYR A 25 -23.96 -16.11 -6.00
N PHE A 26 -24.50 -16.66 -7.09
CA PHE A 26 -23.80 -17.55 -8.01
C PHE A 26 -23.64 -16.97 -9.43
N VAL A 27 -23.77 -15.65 -9.59
CA VAL A 27 -23.10 -14.98 -10.70
C VAL A 27 -21.66 -14.72 -10.25
N SER A 28 -20.89 -15.80 -10.10
CA SER A 28 -19.45 -15.68 -10.14
C SER A 28 -19.13 -15.09 -11.52
N ALA A 29 -18.69 -13.83 -11.55
CA ALA A 29 -18.08 -13.30 -12.75
C ALA A 29 -17.02 -14.32 -13.17
N ILE A 30 -17.21 -14.93 -14.34
CA ILE A 30 -16.36 -16.03 -14.80
C ILE A 30 -14.94 -15.50 -14.81
N CYS A 31 -14.09 -16.09 -13.96
CA CYS A 31 -12.71 -15.70 -13.90
C CYS A 31 -12.08 -15.93 -15.28
N PRO A 32 -11.48 -14.91 -15.91
CA PRO A 32 -10.88 -15.05 -17.22
C PRO A 32 -9.68 -16.00 -17.15
N ASN A 33 -9.51 -16.83 -18.17
CA ASN A 33 -8.40 -17.79 -18.26
C ASN A 33 -7.00 -17.15 -18.24
N ASP A 34 -6.92 -15.83 -18.44
CA ASP A 34 -5.68 -15.06 -18.51
C ASP A 34 -5.69 -13.91 -17.49
N VAL A 35 -5.77 -14.27 -16.21
CA VAL A 35 -5.78 -13.33 -15.08
C VAL A 35 -4.51 -12.47 -15.06
N GLN A 36 -3.37 -13.05 -15.42
CA GLN A 36 -2.08 -12.37 -15.40
C GLN A 36 -2.06 -11.18 -16.38
N ASN A 37 -2.44 -11.37 -17.64
CA ASN A 37 -2.45 -10.27 -18.60
C ASN A 37 -3.52 -9.22 -18.26
N ARG A 38 -4.63 -9.62 -17.64
CA ARG A 38 -5.61 -8.65 -17.14
C ARG A 38 -5.09 -7.81 -15.98
N ALA A 39 -4.36 -8.41 -15.04
CA ALA A 39 -3.73 -7.67 -13.95
C ALA A 39 -2.72 -6.63 -14.49
N LYS A 40 -1.91 -7.01 -15.49
CA LYS A 40 -1.02 -6.06 -16.20
C LYS A 40 -1.80 -4.95 -16.90
N ALA A 41 -2.88 -5.30 -17.60
CA ALA A 41 -3.69 -4.34 -18.34
C ALA A 41 -4.31 -3.26 -17.44
N CYS A 42 -4.61 -3.57 -16.17
CA CYS A 42 -5.12 -2.59 -15.21
C CYS A 42 -4.20 -1.37 -15.02
N PHE A 43 -2.89 -1.50 -15.23
CA PHE A 43 -1.93 -0.40 -15.06
C PHE A 43 -1.30 0.12 -16.35
N ARG A 44 -1.78 -0.32 -17.52
CA ARG A 44 -1.21 0.11 -18.80
C ARG A 44 -1.19 1.64 -18.97
N GLU A 45 -2.29 2.31 -18.65
CA GLU A 45 -2.38 3.78 -18.74
C GLU A 45 -1.46 4.45 -17.72
N TYR A 46 -1.40 3.93 -16.49
CA TYR A 46 -0.47 4.38 -15.46
C TYR A 46 0.99 4.27 -15.93
N ASP A 47 1.39 3.14 -16.52
CA ASP A 47 2.74 2.89 -17.02
C ASP A 47 3.12 3.86 -18.15
N MET A 48 2.17 4.16 -19.05
CA MET A 48 2.38 5.18 -20.08
C MET A 48 2.55 6.58 -19.50
N LYS A 49 1.76 6.96 -18.48
CA LYS A 49 1.87 8.27 -17.83
C LYS A 49 3.17 8.41 -17.08
N ILE A 50 3.56 7.43 -16.27
CA ILE A 50 4.81 7.52 -15.52
C ILE A 50 6.03 7.55 -16.46
N GLY A 51 5.99 6.81 -17.56
CA GLY A 51 7.03 6.87 -18.60
C GLY A 51 7.14 8.22 -19.30
N GLY A 52 6.06 9.00 -19.36
CA GLY A 52 6.08 10.38 -19.87
C GLY A 52 6.49 11.43 -18.84
N ILE A 53 6.37 11.12 -17.54
CA ILE A 53 6.74 12.01 -16.42
C ILE A 53 8.22 11.88 -16.08
N LEU A 54 8.73 10.66 -16.07
CA LEU A 54 10.14 10.39 -15.77
C LEU A 54 10.98 10.59 -17.03
N ARG A 55 12.05 11.39 -16.94
CA ARG A 55 13.01 11.48 -18.04
C ARG A 55 13.79 10.16 -18.16
N PRO A 56 14.28 9.79 -19.36
CA PRO A 56 15.09 8.59 -19.52
C PRO A 56 16.27 8.57 -18.55
N GLY A 57 16.32 7.52 -17.71
CA GLY A 57 17.38 7.34 -16.70
C GLY A 57 17.20 8.14 -15.40
N GLU A 58 16.08 8.86 -15.22
CA GLU A 58 15.66 9.45 -13.96
C GLU A 58 14.63 8.57 -13.25
N SER A 59 14.68 8.55 -11.92
CA SER A 59 13.82 7.75 -11.05
C SER A 59 12.86 8.61 -10.23
N ILE A 60 13.15 9.91 -10.12
CA ILE A 60 12.43 10.84 -9.27
C ILE A 60 11.56 11.78 -10.11
N ILE A 61 10.33 12.00 -9.63
CA ILE A 61 9.46 13.07 -10.13
C ILE A 61 9.99 14.43 -9.63
N SER A 62 10.65 15.18 -10.52
CA SER A 62 11.29 16.46 -10.19
C SER A 62 10.87 17.55 -11.18
N GLY A 63 10.30 18.64 -10.64
CA GLY A 63 9.97 19.84 -11.44
C GLY A 63 8.84 19.66 -12.46
N VAL A 64 8.10 18.54 -12.41
CA VAL A 64 7.02 18.24 -13.36
C VAL A 64 5.80 19.12 -13.08
N ASP A 65 4.87 19.20 -14.03
CA ASP A 65 3.60 19.87 -13.74
C ASP A 65 2.81 19.10 -12.66
N ALA A 66 2.23 19.82 -11.70
CA ALA A 66 1.35 19.22 -10.69
C ALA A 66 0.14 18.52 -11.35
N GLU A 67 -0.27 19.01 -12.52
CA GLU A 67 -1.30 18.39 -13.35
C GLU A 67 -0.91 16.97 -13.80
N ASN A 68 0.35 16.76 -14.16
CA ASN A 68 0.83 15.43 -14.52
C ASN A 68 0.78 14.47 -13.33
N ILE A 69 1.07 14.97 -12.13
CA ILE A 69 0.93 14.19 -10.88
C ILE A 69 -0.54 13.84 -10.64
N ARG A 70 -1.46 14.80 -10.87
CA ARG A 70 -2.90 14.58 -10.72
C ARG A 70 -3.44 13.54 -11.70
N VAL A 71 -3.01 13.59 -12.96
CA VAL A 71 -3.34 12.57 -13.97
C VAL A 71 -2.77 11.22 -13.56
N LEU A 72 -1.49 11.16 -13.14
CA LEU A 72 -0.88 9.92 -12.64
C LEU A 72 -1.68 9.30 -11.48
N CYS A 73 -2.12 10.12 -10.52
CA CYS A 73 -2.95 9.68 -9.40
C CYS A 73 -4.34 9.19 -9.84
N THR A 74 -4.91 9.79 -10.90
CA THR A 74 -6.17 9.34 -11.47
C THR A 74 -6.03 7.96 -12.10
N GLU A 75 -4.98 7.74 -12.89
CA GLU A 75 -4.69 6.43 -13.49
C GLU A 75 -4.36 5.37 -12.44
N LEU A 76 -3.63 5.73 -11.39
CA LEU A 76 -3.37 4.83 -10.26
C LEU A 76 -4.67 4.36 -9.60
N LYS A 77 -5.60 5.29 -9.35
CA LYS A 77 -6.90 4.98 -8.74
C LYS A 77 -7.72 4.05 -9.63
N SER A 78 -7.70 4.29 -10.95
CA SER A 78 -8.35 3.44 -11.94
C SER A 78 -7.77 2.02 -11.94
N GLY A 79 -6.45 1.89 -11.96
CA GLY A 79 -5.77 0.59 -11.92
C GLY A 79 -6.02 -0.18 -10.63
N ILE A 80 -6.01 0.48 -9.47
CA ILE A 80 -6.36 -0.14 -8.19
C ILE A 80 -7.81 -0.64 -8.18
N ALA A 81 -8.75 0.13 -8.73
CA ALA A 81 -10.15 -0.30 -8.83
C ALA A 81 -10.30 -1.54 -9.72
N CYS A 82 -9.64 -1.54 -10.89
CA CYS A 82 -9.58 -2.69 -11.81
C CYS A 82 -9.04 -3.96 -11.15
N ILE A 83 -7.97 -3.84 -10.36
CA ILE A 83 -7.39 -4.97 -9.62
C ILE A 83 -8.33 -5.48 -8.54
N ASN A 84 -8.98 -4.58 -7.79
CA ASN A 84 -9.90 -4.99 -6.73
C ASN A 84 -11.10 -5.75 -7.32
N GLU A 85 -11.60 -5.31 -8.47
CA GLU A 85 -12.62 -6.04 -9.22
C GLU A 85 -12.11 -7.41 -9.67
N LEU A 86 -10.91 -7.48 -10.25
CA LEU A 86 -10.31 -8.74 -10.69
C LEU A 86 -10.11 -9.72 -9.52
N LYS A 87 -9.63 -9.26 -8.37
CA LYS A 87 -9.50 -10.07 -7.14
C LYS A 87 -10.85 -10.55 -6.61
N SER A 88 -11.87 -9.71 -6.68
CA SER A 88 -13.23 -10.08 -6.29
C SER A 88 -13.81 -11.17 -7.20
N ASN A 89 -13.49 -11.12 -8.49
CA ASN A 89 -13.98 -12.08 -9.49
C ASN A 89 -13.12 -13.37 -9.55
N CYS A 90 -11.86 -13.30 -9.14
CA CYS A 90 -10.88 -14.37 -9.20
C CYS A 90 -10.14 -14.59 -7.86
N PRO A 91 -10.83 -14.89 -6.76
CA PRO A 91 -10.20 -14.99 -5.44
C PRO A 91 -9.12 -16.10 -5.38
N GLN A 92 -9.26 -17.17 -6.16
CA GLN A 92 -8.28 -18.25 -6.26
C GLN A 92 -6.94 -17.81 -6.89
N ASP A 93 -6.93 -16.74 -7.68
CA ASP A 93 -5.75 -16.25 -8.42
C ASP A 93 -5.09 -15.04 -7.75
N ASN A 94 -5.49 -14.69 -6.52
CA ASN A 94 -4.96 -13.54 -5.78
C ASN A 94 -3.43 -13.52 -5.73
N ALA A 95 -2.77 -14.66 -5.54
CA ALA A 95 -1.30 -14.73 -5.51
C ALA A 95 -0.66 -14.32 -6.85
N ILE A 96 -1.28 -14.70 -7.98
CA ILE A 96 -0.83 -14.31 -9.32
C ILE A 96 -1.02 -12.81 -9.51
N ILE A 97 -2.18 -12.28 -9.09
CA ILE A 97 -2.49 -10.85 -9.18
C ILE A 97 -1.48 -10.03 -8.35
N GLU A 98 -1.18 -10.45 -7.11
CA GLU A 98 -0.21 -9.76 -6.24
C GLU A 98 1.20 -9.77 -6.84
N ALA A 99 1.63 -10.87 -7.46
CA ALA A 99 2.94 -10.96 -8.11
C ALA A 99 3.11 -9.95 -9.25
N GLU A 100 2.03 -9.61 -9.96
CA GLU A 100 2.05 -8.57 -10.99
C GLU A 100 2.13 -7.16 -10.39
N LEU A 101 1.51 -6.92 -9.23
CA LEU A 101 1.57 -5.61 -8.57
C LEU A 101 3.00 -5.23 -8.13
N VAL A 102 3.82 -6.24 -7.83
CA VAL A 102 5.23 -6.04 -7.46
C VAL A 102 6.05 -5.47 -8.63
N GLN A 103 5.62 -5.64 -9.87
CA GLN A 103 6.36 -5.17 -11.06
C GLN A 103 6.07 -3.71 -11.42
N ILE A 104 5.03 -3.11 -10.85
CA ILE A 104 4.58 -1.77 -11.21
C ILE A 104 5.61 -0.72 -10.73
N PRO A 105 5.93 0.28 -11.58
CA PRO A 105 6.80 1.39 -11.22
C PRO A 105 6.27 2.19 -10.03
N LEU A 106 7.17 2.65 -9.18
CA LEU A 106 6.89 3.29 -7.90
C LEU A 106 6.18 2.38 -6.90
N ALA A 107 6.19 2.80 -5.64
CA ALA A 107 5.58 2.04 -4.57
C ALA A 107 4.08 2.36 -4.49
N ILE A 108 3.23 1.51 -5.11
CA ILE A 108 1.77 1.72 -5.26
C ILE A 108 1.11 2.14 -3.95
N HIS A 109 1.45 1.50 -2.83
CA HIS A 109 0.84 1.80 -1.54
C HIS A 109 1.18 3.22 -1.10
N GLU A 110 2.46 3.57 -1.11
CA GLU A 110 2.98 4.89 -0.75
C GLU A 110 2.48 5.97 -1.70
N LEU A 111 2.48 5.71 -3.01
CA LEU A 111 1.93 6.60 -4.02
C LEU A 111 0.42 6.78 -3.83
N GLY A 112 -0.30 5.71 -3.49
CA GLY A 112 -1.71 5.77 -3.16
C GLY A 112 -2.02 6.62 -1.93
N MET A 113 -1.10 6.72 -0.98
CA MET A 113 -1.23 7.67 0.14
C MET A 113 -0.96 9.11 -0.27
N LEU A 114 0.07 9.32 -1.09
CA LEU A 114 0.37 10.63 -1.67
C LEU A 114 -0.84 11.17 -2.46
N CYS A 115 -1.46 10.33 -3.29
CA CYS A 115 -2.60 10.69 -4.15
C CYS A 115 -3.92 10.96 -3.40
N ARG A 116 -4.01 10.65 -2.10
CA ARG A 116 -5.18 10.98 -1.26
C ARG A 116 -5.07 12.35 -0.60
N ASP A 117 -3.89 12.96 -0.63
CA ASP A 117 -3.65 14.27 -0.06
C ASP A 117 -3.99 15.36 -1.08
N ASP A 118 -5.22 15.87 -1.05
CA ASP A 118 -5.67 16.91 -1.99
C ASP A 118 -4.83 18.19 -1.91
N SER A 119 -4.22 18.47 -0.74
CA SER A 119 -3.35 19.63 -0.55
C SER A 119 -2.01 19.50 -1.29
N LEU A 120 -1.64 18.28 -1.68
CA LEU A 120 -0.37 17.98 -2.33
C LEU A 120 -0.17 18.81 -3.59
N TYR A 121 -1.18 18.88 -4.46
CA TYR A 121 -1.02 19.47 -5.79
C TYR A 121 -0.67 20.95 -5.71
N GLU A 122 -1.34 21.68 -4.81
CA GLU A 122 -1.06 23.09 -4.57
C GLU A 122 0.32 23.31 -3.92
N VAL A 123 0.64 22.51 -2.90
CA VAL A 123 1.95 22.58 -2.20
C VAL A 123 3.09 22.26 -3.18
N TYR A 124 2.91 21.24 -4.01
CA TYR A 124 3.87 20.87 -5.03
C TYR A 124 4.03 21.96 -6.09
N ALA A 125 2.92 22.51 -6.60
CA ALA A 125 2.96 23.59 -7.57
C ALA A 125 3.75 24.82 -7.06
N ARG A 126 3.54 25.22 -5.81
CA ARG A 126 4.30 26.33 -5.17
C ARG A 126 5.80 26.04 -5.07
N ASN A 127 6.18 24.78 -4.87
CA ASN A 127 7.57 24.37 -4.67
C ASN A 127 8.21 23.74 -5.93
N ARG A 128 7.50 23.72 -7.06
CA ARG A 128 7.93 23.03 -8.30
C ARG A 128 9.32 23.45 -8.76
N ILE A 129 9.58 24.75 -8.78
CA ILE A 129 10.87 25.31 -9.24
C ILE A 129 12.02 24.85 -8.35
N CYS A 130 11.78 24.73 -7.04
CA CYS A 130 12.78 24.20 -6.12
C CYS A 130 13.08 22.72 -6.42
N PHE A 131 12.05 21.90 -6.65
CA PHE A 131 12.24 20.50 -7.04
C PHE A 131 12.93 20.37 -8.40
N GLU A 132 12.63 21.24 -9.36
CA GLU A 132 13.29 21.31 -10.67
C GLU A 132 14.79 21.60 -10.53
N ARG A 133 15.15 22.64 -9.76
CA ARG A 133 16.56 23.02 -9.52
C ARG A 133 17.35 21.97 -8.75
N SER A 134 16.71 21.34 -7.77
CA SER A 134 17.34 20.28 -6.96
C SER A 134 17.33 18.91 -7.63
N GLY A 135 16.70 18.77 -8.81
CA GLY A 135 16.42 17.49 -9.46
C GLY A 135 17.64 16.61 -9.64
N ALA A 136 18.71 17.13 -10.24
CA ALA A 136 19.94 16.38 -10.46
C ALA A 136 20.59 15.91 -9.14
N GLY A 137 20.57 16.75 -8.10
CA GLY A 137 21.08 16.40 -6.77
C GLY A 137 20.22 15.33 -6.10
N ASN A 138 18.90 15.41 -6.23
CA ASN A 138 17.97 14.43 -5.68
C ASN A 138 18.14 13.09 -6.40
N GLU A 139 18.23 13.07 -7.72
CA GLU A 139 18.43 11.86 -8.52
C GLU A 139 19.75 11.18 -8.15
N LYS A 140 20.82 11.96 -7.94
CA LYS A 140 22.09 11.45 -7.42
C LYS A 140 21.91 10.81 -6.04
N CYS A 141 21.23 11.48 -5.12
CA CYS A 141 20.93 10.91 -3.80
C CYS A 141 20.19 9.57 -3.91
N PHE A 142 19.19 9.48 -4.79
CA PHE A 142 18.44 8.25 -4.99
C PHE A 142 19.29 7.14 -5.57
N LYS A 143 20.10 7.42 -6.60
CA LYS A 143 21.03 6.43 -7.17
C LYS A 143 22.09 5.99 -6.16
N ASP A 144 22.68 6.90 -5.41
CA ASP A 144 23.73 6.58 -4.44
C ASP A 144 23.24 5.69 -3.29
N VAL A 145 21.96 5.82 -2.91
CA VAL A 145 21.38 5.07 -1.78
C VAL A 145 20.64 3.82 -2.24
N MET A 146 19.82 3.92 -3.28
CA MET A 146 18.85 2.89 -3.67
C MET A 146 19.37 1.89 -4.71
N ASN A 147 20.49 2.17 -5.40
CA ASN A 147 21.12 1.23 -6.34
C ASN A 147 21.62 -0.06 -5.65
N THR A 148 21.54 -0.13 -4.33
CA THR A 148 21.98 -1.27 -3.50
C THR A 148 20.84 -2.12 -2.94
N THR A 149 19.58 -1.66 -2.91
CA THR A 149 18.61 -2.17 -1.90
C THR A 149 17.20 -2.50 -2.41
N VAL A 150 16.79 -2.07 -3.62
CA VAL A 150 15.34 -2.04 -3.96
C VAL A 150 14.75 -3.34 -4.52
N ARG A 151 15.54 -4.30 -5.00
CA ARG A 151 14.93 -5.36 -5.82
C ARG A 151 14.16 -6.46 -5.08
N ILE A 152 14.37 -6.68 -3.78
CA ILE A 152 13.81 -7.86 -3.11
C ILE A 152 13.48 -7.53 -1.65
N ILE A 153 12.22 -7.16 -1.37
CA ILE A 153 11.64 -7.26 -0.03
C ILE A 153 10.65 -8.42 -0.09
N THR A 154 11.18 -9.62 0.09
CA THR A 154 10.42 -10.82 0.47
C THR A 154 11.19 -11.41 1.65
N ASP A 155 10.63 -11.25 2.84
CA ASP A 155 11.16 -11.65 4.16
C ASP A 155 12.47 -10.98 4.63
N LEU A 156 12.32 -9.93 5.43
CA LEU A 156 13.42 -9.28 6.14
C LEU A 156 13.41 -9.69 7.61
N ASP A 157 14.47 -10.35 8.07
CA ASP A 157 14.83 -10.41 9.49
C ASP A 157 15.01 -8.99 10.05
N ARG A 158 14.82 -8.81 11.36
CA ARG A 158 14.80 -7.50 12.06
C ARG A 158 16.04 -6.65 11.74
N THR A 159 17.20 -7.29 11.58
CA THR A 159 18.46 -6.63 11.21
C THR A 159 18.39 -5.96 9.83
N TYR A 160 17.76 -6.62 8.87
CA TYR A 160 17.57 -6.08 7.52
C TYR A 160 16.58 -4.93 7.51
N ILE A 161 15.52 -4.98 8.32
CA ILE A 161 14.56 -3.88 8.47
C ILE A 161 15.27 -2.63 9.01
N ILE A 162 16.12 -2.76 10.03
CA ILE A 162 16.86 -1.63 10.60
C ILE A 162 17.79 -1.00 9.56
N LYS A 163 18.53 -1.83 8.80
CA LYS A 163 19.41 -1.36 7.74
C LYS A 163 18.62 -0.66 6.63
N TYR A 164 17.53 -1.28 6.17
CA TYR A 164 16.63 -0.73 5.17
C TYR A 164 16.12 0.66 5.58
N CYS A 165 15.62 0.81 6.82
CA CYS A 165 15.15 2.10 7.31
C CYS A 165 16.26 3.14 7.47
N SER A 166 17.47 2.71 7.83
CA SER A 166 18.64 3.60 7.84
C SER A 166 18.98 4.13 6.45
N GLU A 167 18.83 3.33 5.40
CA GLU A 167 19.03 3.78 4.02
C GLU A 167 17.91 4.76 3.60
N VAL A 168 16.66 4.50 3.99
CA VAL A 168 15.55 5.45 3.77
C VAL A 168 15.86 6.80 4.42
N ASP A 169 16.28 6.82 5.69
CA ASP A 169 16.63 8.05 6.41
C ASP A 169 17.82 8.77 5.74
N ARG A 170 18.81 8.02 5.25
CA ARG A 170 19.97 8.56 4.52
C ARG A 170 19.55 9.23 3.22
N LEU A 171 18.64 8.61 2.45
CA LEU A 171 18.09 9.19 1.24
C LEU A 171 17.33 10.49 1.54
N LEU A 172 16.42 10.46 2.52
CA LEU A 172 15.65 11.63 2.93
C LEU A 172 16.55 12.78 3.39
N SER A 173 17.62 12.47 4.13
CA SER A 173 18.61 13.45 4.56
C SER A 173 19.39 14.04 3.38
N CYS A 174 19.82 13.20 2.44
CA CYS A 174 20.54 13.62 1.24
C CYS A 174 19.69 14.56 0.37
N ILE A 175 18.44 14.20 0.08
CA ILE A 175 17.50 15.06 -0.65
C ILE A 175 17.26 16.36 0.12
N GLY A 176 17.12 16.28 1.45
CA GLY A 176 16.95 17.46 2.29
C GLY A 176 18.14 18.43 2.21
N LYS A 177 19.36 17.91 2.10
CA LYS A 177 20.57 18.73 1.88
C LYS A 177 20.57 19.35 0.48
N SER A 178 20.27 18.56 -0.56
CA SER A 178 20.16 19.04 -1.95
C SER A 178 19.17 20.21 -2.07
N LEU A 179 18.00 20.12 -1.43
CA LEU A 179 17.02 21.21 -1.38
C LEU A 179 17.54 22.45 -0.65
N LYS A 180 18.25 22.28 0.47
CA LYS A 180 18.87 23.39 1.22
C LYS A 180 19.97 24.09 0.42
N ASP A 181 20.79 23.32 -0.30
CA ASP A 181 21.86 23.86 -1.15
C ASP A 181 21.28 24.73 -2.29
N GLN A 182 20.05 24.42 -2.72
CA GLN A 182 19.27 25.24 -3.66
C GLN A 182 18.45 26.37 -3.00
N GLN A 183 18.67 26.62 -1.71
CA GLN A 183 18.00 27.66 -0.91
C GLN A 183 16.47 27.52 -0.89
N CYS A 184 15.97 26.29 -0.94
CA CYS A 184 14.55 26.02 -0.87
C CYS A 184 13.97 26.29 0.52
N GLY A 185 12.71 26.72 0.55
CA GLY A 185 11.98 27.00 1.79
C GLY A 185 11.65 25.73 2.60
N PRO A 186 11.20 25.91 3.86
CA PRO A 186 10.85 24.79 4.74
C PRO A 186 9.70 23.94 4.20
N GLU A 187 8.74 24.52 3.46
CA GLU A 187 7.63 23.78 2.85
C GLU A 187 8.13 22.71 1.87
N ALA A 188 9.10 23.04 1.01
CA ALA A 188 9.74 22.08 0.11
C ALA A 188 10.48 20.97 0.87
N ILE A 189 11.16 21.32 1.96
CA ILE A 189 11.90 20.37 2.81
C ILE A 189 10.93 19.37 3.47
N THR A 190 9.73 19.79 3.89
CA THR A 190 8.70 18.88 4.41
C THR A 190 8.08 18.03 3.30
N LEU A 191 7.81 18.63 2.13
CA LEU A 191 7.24 17.93 0.99
C LEU A 191 8.14 16.79 0.48
N LYS A 192 9.47 16.91 0.62
CA LYS A 192 10.44 15.88 0.21
C LYS A 192 10.13 14.51 0.78
N ASP A 193 9.66 14.44 2.03
CA ASP A 193 9.46 13.17 2.73
C ASP A 193 8.28 12.42 2.13
N LYS A 194 7.22 13.15 1.77
CA LYS A 194 6.06 12.60 1.08
C LYS A 194 6.45 12.09 -0.31
N LEU A 195 7.17 12.90 -1.09
CA LEU A 195 7.54 12.55 -2.46
C LEU A 195 8.52 11.38 -2.53
N ALA A 196 9.63 11.44 -1.79
CA ALA A 196 10.69 10.44 -1.87
C ALA A 196 10.23 9.05 -1.40
N ARG A 197 9.34 8.99 -0.41
CA ARG A 197 8.79 7.72 0.08
C ARG A 197 7.94 6.98 -0.96
N THR A 198 7.31 7.69 -1.89
CA THR A 198 6.58 7.04 -3.01
C THR A 198 7.48 6.24 -3.95
N LEU A 199 8.78 6.50 -3.91
CA LEU A 199 9.77 5.79 -4.72
C LEU A 199 10.26 4.50 -4.05
N ILE A 200 9.89 4.28 -2.77
CA ILE A 200 10.49 3.24 -1.93
C ILE A 200 9.39 2.38 -1.29
N ARG A 201 9.30 1.13 -1.75
CA ARG A 201 8.28 0.18 -1.32
C ARG A 201 8.50 -0.28 0.12
N GLY A 202 7.47 -0.15 0.95
CA GLY A 202 7.51 -0.49 2.37
C GLY A 202 8.13 0.59 3.25
N SER A 203 8.42 1.78 2.73
CA SER A 203 9.08 2.85 3.50
C SER A 203 8.24 3.36 4.67
N GLN A 204 6.91 3.21 4.62
CA GLN A 204 6.02 3.52 5.76
C GLN A 204 6.25 2.62 6.97
N GLY A 205 6.83 1.45 6.78
CA GLY A 205 7.21 0.57 7.89
C GLY A 205 8.29 1.15 8.80
N CYS A 206 9.07 2.12 8.30
CA CYS A 206 10.21 2.68 9.02
C CYS A 206 9.85 3.64 10.15
N ASP A 207 8.66 4.23 10.11
CA ASP A 207 8.21 5.15 11.16
C ASP A 207 8.02 4.41 12.49
N LYS A 208 7.59 3.14 12.43
CA LYS A 208 7.41 2.28 13.60
C LYS A 208 8.72 1.85 14.26
N VAL A 209 9.81 1.75 13.48
CA VAL A 209 11.14 1.37 13.96
C VAL A 209 11.83 2.57 14.63
N SER A 210 11.61 3.78 14.10
CA SER A 210 12.17 5.01 14.67
C SER A 210 11.61 5.32 16.07
N SER A 211 10.32 5.05 16.31
CA SER A 211 9.70 5.21 17.64
C SER A 211 10.23 4.26 18.72
N GLN A 212 10.86 3.14 18.34
CA GLN A 212 11.51 2.24 19.32
C GLN A 212 12.91 2.70 19.73
N LYS A 213 13.55 3.61 18.98
CA LYS A 213 14.86 4.19 19.33
C LYS A 213 14.77 5.32 20.36
N THR A 214 13.58 5.84 20.66
CA THR A 214 13.38 7.01 21.52
C THR A 214 12.91 6.70 22.93
N THR A 215 12.78 5.43 23.34
CA THR A 215 12.56 5.13 24.76
C THR A 215 13.84 5.45 25.52
N PRO A 216 13.85 6.45 26.43
CA PRO A 216 15.00 6.71 27.27
C PRO A 216 15.22 5.46 28.13
N SER A 217 16.42 4.88 28.05
CA SER A 217 16.85 3.89 29.03
C SER A 217 16.67 4.52 30.42
N PRO A 218 15.97 3.88 31.38
CA PRO A 218 15.84 4.42 32.72
C PRO A 218 17.24 4.54 33.32
N SER A 219 17.64 5.77 33.60
CA SER A 219 18.88 6.06 34.28
C SER A 219 18.83 5.41 35.67
N LYS A 220 19.86 4.62 36.00
CA LYS A 220 20.02 3.98 37.30
C LYS A 220 19.95 5.04 38.40
N LYS A 221 18.94 4.96 39.26
CA LYS A 221 19.06 5.36 40.66
C LYS A 221 18.63 4.20 41.52
N ALA A 222 19.57 3.73 42.34
CA ALA A 222 19.29 2.94 43.52
C ALA A 222 18.51 3.82 44.49
N ASP A 223 17.43 3.29 45.05
CA ASP A 223 17.18 3.32 46.49
C ASP A 223 16.04 2.35 46.85
N SER A 224 16.19 1.79 48.04
CA SER A 224 15.49 0.63 48.58
C SER A 224 14.06 0.88 49.04
N ALA A 225 13.35 -0.25 49.16
CA ALA A 225 12.28 -0.59 50.12
C ALA A 225 10.80 -0.59 49.65
N SER A 226 10.30 -1.83 49.61
CA SER A 226 9.04 -2.31 50.22
C SER A 226 7.69 -1.83 49.66
N ASN A 227 6.98 -2.75 48.99
CA ASN A 227 5.83 -3.50 49.55
C ASN A 227 4.71 -3.78 48.52
N SER A 228 4.12 -4.97 48.63
CA SER A 228 2.78 -5.43 48.20
C SER A 228 2.38 -5.50 46.70
N GLN A 229 2.12 -6.75 46.29
CA GLN A 229 1.29 -7.28 45.18
C GLN A 229 -0.16 -6.70 45.11
N PRO A 230 -1.00 -6.91 44.05
CA PRO A 230 -1.15 -8.18 43.30
C PRO A 230 -1.49 -8.16 41.78
N LYS A 231 -1.25 -9.34 41.18
CA LYS A 231 -1.86 -10.06 40.03
C LYS A 231 -2.79 -9.31 39.06
N ARG A 232 -2.54 -9.52 37.75
CA ARG A 232 -3.60 -9.87 36.78
C ARG A 232 -3.06 -10.80 35.67
N THR A 233 -3.52 -12.04 35.72
CA THR A 233 -3.39 -13.07 34.68
C THR A 233 -4.29 -12.68 33.51
N VAL A 234 -3.74 -12.55 32.31
CA VAL A 234 -4.53 -12.36 31.08
C VAL A 234 -4.94 -13.74 30.57
N ILE A 235 -6.23 -14.05 30.69
CA ILE A 235 -6.85 -15.23 30.08
C ILE A 235 -7.00 -14.94 28.58
N SER A 236 -6.34 -15.75 27.76
CA SER A 236 -6.48 -15.76 26.31
C SER A 236 -7.71 -16.59 25.95
N THR A 237 -8.76 -15.97 25.42
CA THR A 237 -9.94 -16.68 24.92
C THR A 237 -9.87 -16.74 23.39
N LEU A 238 -9.35 -17.86 22.89
CA LEU A 238 -9.45 -18.31 21.51
C LEU A 238 -10.90 -18.77 21.27
N VAL A 239 -11.64 -18.06 20.43
CA VAL A 239 -12.92 -18.55 19.88
C VAL A 239 -12.63 -19.21 18.54
N VAL A 240 -12.53 -20.53 18.56
CA VAL A 240 -12.51 -21.40 17.39
C VAL A 240 -13.97 -21.79 17.11
N ILE A 241 -14.54 -21.34 15.99
CA ILE A 241 -15.85 -21.81 15.53
C ILE A 241 -15.59 -23.05 14.67
N PHE A 242 -15.90 -24.21 15.24
CA PHE A 242 -15.86 -25.52 14.58
C PHE A 242 -17.15 -25.73 13.77
N SER A 243 -16.96 -26.28 12.58
CA SER A 243 -17.95 -26.73 11.62
C SER A 243 -18.95 -27.72 12.23
N LEU A 244 -20.25 -27.50 12.00
CA LEU A 244 -21.28 -28.51 12.16
C LEU A 244 -21.53 -29.21 10.82
N VAL A 245 -20.95 -30.40 10.71
CA VAL A 245 -21.41 -31.46 9.81
C VAL A 245 -22.68 -32.06 10.43
N LEU A 246 -23.82 -31.96 9.73
CA LEU A 246 -24.95 -32.84 9.92
C LEU A 246 -25.47 -33.28 8.55
N SER A 247 -24.92 -34.42 8.11
CA SER A 247 -25.64 -35.62 7.69
C SER A 247 -27.03 -35.44 7.05
N PHE A 248 -27.11 -35.68 5.75
CA PHE A 248 -28.22 -36.44 5.14
C PHE A 248 -27.68 -37.29 3.98
N SER A 249 -27.53 -38.58 4.25
CA SER A 249 -27.65 -39.69 3.31
C SER A 249 -28.47 -40.76 4.02
#